data_AF-A0A1E4BCW0-F1
#
_entry.id   AF-A0A1E4BCW0-F1
#
_cell.length_a   1.000
_cell.length_b   1.000
_cell.length_c   1.000
_cell.angle_alpha   90.00
_cell.angle_beta   90.00
_cell.angle_gamma   90.00
#
_symmetry.space_group_name_H-M   'P 1'
#
loop_
_entity.id
_entity.type
_entity.pdbx_description
1 polymer ?
#
loop_
_entity_poly.entity_id
_entity_poly.type
_entity_poly.pdbx_seq_one_letter_code
_entity_poly.pdbx_strand_id
1 'polypeptide(L)'
;MARPVLDAPPVLITEFRVELDLASPSHLPADALPSTYTSKPLVLIEGASLFGELAIVRLLQKDGWGGVWVDTFHSSAQHQLFWDDMPHRAAPFGLQQVPLARGIYDRIVAARGGRRGGFFDVLAWRGDELAFIEYKGPGDRPNRNEPAWLAAALSCGVAPAQLFCVSATFAGTALPQARDRRNRVPKASPSRGSADTAGTIGVVPTFPSSRTPTMSQKKEPVHRRKISSALQATHGWSVRTNVDGYVEVTPPRGARDDAFAAQVRAAVTALGYEPQVSWFRRSDGTHCVRVRTPETIAQIDRGRHRV
;
A
#
# COMPACT_ATOMS: atom_id res chain seq x y z
N MET A 1 -21.65 24.51 -32.21
CA MET A 1 -21.69 23.61 -31.05
C MET A 1 -20.37 23.73 -30.31
N ALA A 2 -20.39 24.18 -29.06
CA ALA A 2 -19.17 24.35 -28.26
C ALA A 2 -18.62 22.97 -27.88
N ARG A 3 -17.34 22.71 -28.17
CA ARG A 3 -16.59 21.57 -27.63
C ARG A 3 -16.55 21.71 -26.10
N PRO A 4 -16.86 20.67 -25.32
CA PRO A 4 -16.63 20.74 -23.89
C PRO A 4 -15.11 20.85 -23.67
N VAL A 5 -14.75 21.92 -22.99
CA VAL A 5 -13.39 22.28 -22.61
C VAL A 5 -12.91 21.23 -21.60
N LEU A 6 -11.91 20.43 -21.98
CA LEU A 6 -11.13 19.57 -21.08
C LEU A 6 -10.08 20.43 -20.36
N ASP A 7 -10.48 21.45 -19.58
CA ASP A 7 -9.53 22.34 -18.86
C ASP A 7 -9.33 21.94 -17.38
N ALA A 8 -9.87 20.79 -16.95
CA ALA A 8 -9.50 20.28 -15.63
C ALA A 8 -8.05 19.74 -15.70
N PRO A 9 -7.14 20.20 -14.84
CA PRO A 9 -5.79 19.65 -14.80
C PRO A 9 -5.85 18.14 -14.52
N PRO A 10 -4.93 17.34 -15.11
CA PRO A 10 -4.91 15.91 -14.87
C PRO A 10 -4.73 15.62 -13.38
N VAL A 11 -5.58 14.75 -12.84
CA VAL A 11 -5.46 14.28 -11.46
C VAL A 11 -4.41 13.18 -11.44
N LEU A 12 -3.29 13.44 -10.77
CA LEU A 12 -2.24 12.45 -10.54
C LEU A 12 -2.55 11.68 -9.26
N ILE A 13 -2.56 10.35 -9.36
CA ILE A 13 -2.66 9.44 -8.23
C ILE A 13 -1.32 8.73 -8.04
N THR A 14 -1.02 8.33 -6.81
CA THR A 14 0.26 7.67 -6.51
C THR A 14 0.19 6.19 -6.93
N GLU A 15 1.15 5.74 -7.73
CA GLU A 15 1.34 4.31 -8.03
C GLU A 15 2.45 3.73 -7.13
N PHE A 16 2.16 2.59 -6.49
CA PHE A 16 3.13 1.77 -5.80
C PHE A 16 3.39 0.50 -6.59
N ARG A 17 4.66 0.11 -6.68
CA ARG A 17 5.07 -1.18 -7.25
C ARG A 17 5.47 -2.12 -6.12
N VAL A 18 4.85 -3.28 -6.09
CA VAL A 18 5.13 -4.31 -5.08
C VAL A 18 5.58 -5.60 -5.76
N GLU A 19 6.61 -6.21 -5.20
CA GLU A 19 6.98 -7.57 -5.56
C GLU A 19 6.40 -8.50 -4.51
N LEU A 20 5.62 -9.49 -4.96
CA LEU A 20 4.93 -10.43 -4.10
C LEU A 20 5.39 -11.85 -4.42
N ASP A 21 5.72 -12.62 -3.39
CA ASP A 21 6.03 -14.04 -3.56
C ASP A 21 4.75 -14.80 -3.88
N LEU A 22 4.81 -15.71 -4.86
CA LEU A 22 3.70 -16.63 -5.10
C LEU A 22 3.58 -17.64 -3.96
N ALA A 23 2.35 -17.89 -3.54
CA ALA A 23 2.08 -18.98 -2.60
C ALA A 23 2.31 -20.35 -3.26
N SER A 24 2.53 -21.38 -2.44
CA SER A 24 2.50 -22.78 -2.85
C SER A 24 1.45 -23.52 -2.01
N PRO A 25 0.35 -24.01 -2.61
CA PRO A 25 -0.04 -23.84 -4.02
C PRO A 25 -0.37 -22.38 -4.37
N SER A 26 -0.16 -22.01 -5.63
CA SER A 26 -0.37 -20.63 -6.12
C SER A 26 -1.83 -20.31 -6.44
N HIS A 27 -2.74 -21.27 -6.25
CA HIS A 27 -4.17 -21.12 -6.50
C HIS A 27 -4.94 -21.94 -5.46
N LEU A 28 -6.18 -21.55 -5.18
CA LEU A 28 -7.06 -22.36 -4.35
C LEU A 28 -7.47 -23.65 -5.09
N PRO A 29 -7.80 -24.73 -4.35
CA PRO A 29 -8.46 -25.90 -4.92
C PRO A 29 -9.72 -25.51 -5.70
N ALA A 30 -10.00 -26.23 -6.79
CA ALA A 30 -11.09 -25.89 -7.71
C ALA A 30 -12.49 -25.90 -7.08
N ASP A 31 -12.66 -26.63 -5.98
CA ASP A 31 -13.89 -26.79 -5.21
C ASP A 31 -14.00 -25.84 -4.00
N ALA A 32 -12.94 -25.07 -3.70
CA ALA A 32 -12.93 -24.18 -2.52
C ALA A 32 -13.82 -22.95 -2.68
N LEU A 33 -13.89 -22.39 -3.89
CA LEU A 33 -14.67 -21.20 -4.25
C LEU A 33 -15.08 -21.27 -5.73
N PRO A 34 -16.01 -20.40 -6.20
CA PRO A 34 -16.30 -20.27 -7.63
C PRO A 34 -15.03 -20.09 -8.48
N SER A 35 -15.06 -20.60 -9.72
CA SER A 35 -13.89 -20.62 -10.62
C SER A 35 -13.20 -19.26 -10.82
N THR A 36 -13.96 -18.17 -10.73
CA THR A 36 -13.49 -16.79 -10.85
C THR A 36 -12.61 -16.34 -9.68
N TYR A 37 -12.72 -16.99 -8.52
CA TYR A 37 -11.76 -16.86 -7.42
C TYR A 37 -10.59 -17.83 -7.58
N THR A 38 -10.85 -19.09 -7.90
CA THR A 38 -9.81 -20.13 -7.92
C THR A 38 -8.84 -19.98 -9.09
N SER A 39 -9.21 -19.19 -10.12
CA SER A 39 -8.30 -18.75 -11.18
C SER A 39 -7.38 -17.59 -10.79
N LYS A 40 -7.62 -16.93 -9.64
CA LYS A 40 -6.76 -15.84 -9.17
C LYS A 40 -5.50 -16.42 -8.52
N PRO A 41 -4.32 -15.86 -8.83
CA PRO A 41 -3.09 -16.25 -8.16
C PRO A 41 -3.14 -15.87 -6.68
N LEU A 42 -2.58 -16.74 -5.84
CA LEU A 42 -2.34 -16.51 -4.43
C LEU A 42 -0.90 -16.05 -4.23
N VAL A 43 -0.74 -15.06 -3.36
CA VAL A 43 0.55 -14.55 -2.91
C VAL A 43 0.78 -14.90 -1.44
N LEU A 44 2.04 -14.98 -1.03
CA LEU A 44 2.44 -15.32 0.32
C LEU A 44 2.76 -14.06 1.12
N ILE A 45 2.02 -13.83 2.20
CA ILE A 45 2.29 -12.75 3.16
C ILE A 45 2.36 -13.38 4.54
N GLU A 46 3.53 -13.30 5.18
CA GLU A 46 3.75 -13.78 6.56
C GLU A 46 3.27 -15.22 6.78
N GLY A 47 3.50 -16.10 5.80
CA GLY A 47 3.10 -17.51 5.85
C GLY A 47 1.64 -17.77 5.46
N ALA A 48 0.84 -16.74 5.16
CA ALA A 48 -0.53 -16.87 4.70
C ALA A 48 -0.65 -16.71 3.17
N SER A 49 -1.34 -17.65 2.53
CA SER A 49 -1.72 -17.54 1.11
C SER A 49 -2.99 -16.70 0.96
N LEU A 50 -2.89 -15.58 0.23
CA LEU A 50 -3.94 -14.58 0.07
C LEU A 50 -4.13 -14.18 -1.40
N PHE A 51 -5.31 -13.67 -1.76
CA PHE A 51 -5.46 -12.91 -3.01
C PHE A 51 -4.67 -11.59 -2.93
N GLY A 52 -4.24 -11.04 -4.07
CA GLY A 52 -3.42 -9.82 -4.11
C GLY A 52 -4.06 -8.62 -3.42
N GLU A 53 -5.38 -8.46 -3.57
CA GLU A 53 -6.17 -7.42 -2.90
C GLU A 53 -6.14 -7.59 -1.37
N LEU A 54 -6.30 -8.82 -0.88
CA LEU A 54 -6.24 -9.15 0.55
C LEU A 54 -4.80 -9.12 1.11
N ALA A 55 -3.80 -9.36 0.27
CA ALA A 55 -2.41 -9.15 0.64
C ALA A 55 -2.13 -7.67 0.95
N ILE A 56 -2.65 -6.75 0.13
CA ILE A 56 -2.57 -5.32 0.41
C ILE A 56 -3.27 -4.98 1.74
N VAL A 57 -4.48 -5.52 1.97
CA VAL A 57 -5.18 -5.35 3.26
C VAL A 57 -4.31 -5.81 4.43
N ARG A 58 -3.69 -6.99 4.33
CA ARG A 58 -2.81 -7.53 5.39
C ARG A 58 -1.59 -6.62 5.65
N LEU A 59 -0.99 -6.09 4.59
CA LEU A 59 0.15 -5.17 4.71
C LEU A 59 -0.26 -3.84 5.38
N LEU A 60 -1.44 -3.32 5.07
CA LEU A 60 -2.00 -2.13 5.69
C LEU A 60 -2.32 -2.37 7.17
N GLN A 61 -2.92 -3.52 7.49
CA GLN A 61 -3.20 -3.95 8.87
C GLN A 61 -1.95 -3.99 9.74
N LYS A 62 -0.83 -4.46 9.18
CA LYS A 62 0.47 -4.45 9.86
C LYS A 62 0.97 -3.03 10.20
N ASP A 63 0.59 -2.02 9.40
CA ASP A 63 0.90 -0.61 9.64
C ASP A 63 -0.20 0.13 10.46
N GLY A 64 -1.10 -0.62 11.10
CA GLY A 64 -2.14 -0.08 11.98
C GLY A 64 -3.36 0.49 11.26
N TRP A 65 -3.55 0.15 9.99
CA TRP A 65 -4.79 0.47 9.27
C TRP A 65 -5.83 -0.63 9.44
N GLY A 66 -7.11 -0.27 9.37
CA GLY A 66 -8.14 -1.22 8.97
C GLY A 66 -8.27 -1.23 7.45
N GLY A 67 -8.83 -2.30 6.89
CA GLY A 67 -9.08 -2.36 5.46
C GLY A 67 -9.91 -3.55 5.03
N VAL A 68 -10.53 -3.41 3.87
CA VAL A 68 -11.30 -4.46 3.20
C VAL A 68 -10.97 -4.50 1.72
N TRP A 69 -10.95 -5.70 1.15
CA TRP A 69 -11.16 -5.92 -0.28
C TRP A 69 -12.64 -5.70 -0.61
N VAL A 70 -12.93 -4.91 -1.64
CA VAL A 70 -14.26 -4.58 -2.14
C VAL A 70 -14.57 -5.44 -3.37
N ASP A 71 -15.17 -6.60 -3.15
CA ASP A 71 -15.45 -7.58 -4.19
C ASP A 71 -16.73 -7.26 -4.99
N THR A 72 -16.62 -6.29 -5.88
CA THR A 72 -17.75 -5.86 -6.72
C THR A 72 -18.08 -6.80 -7.86
N PHE A 73 -17.19 -7.76 -8.16
CA PHE A 73 -17.35 -8.69 -9.28
C PHE A 73 -18.19 -9.91 -8.90
N HIS A 74 -18.01 -10.45 -7.70
CA HIS A 74 -18.73 -11.64 -7.24
C HIS A 74 -19.98 -11.31 -6.41
N SER A 75 -20.12 -10.06 -5.96
CA SER A 75 -21.29 -9.61 -5.18
C SER A 75 -22.53 -9.45 -6.07
N SER A 76 -23.32 -10.52 -6.23
CA SER A 76 -24.71 -10.41 -6.72
C SER A 76 -25.66 -9.90 -5.63
N ALA A 77 -25.33 -10.12 -4.35
CA ALA A 77 -26.07 -9.66 -3.17
C ALA A 77 -25.19 -8.80 -2.22
N GLN A 78 -25.82 -7.86 -1.51
CA GLN A 78 -25.17 -6.89 -0.61
C GLN A 78 -24.34 -7.52 0.51
N HIS A 79 -24.54 -8.81 0.81
CA HIS A 79 -23.93 -9.49 1.95
C HIS A 79 -22.50 -9.98 1.69
N GLN A 80 -21.98 -10.04 0.46
CA GLN A 80 -20.65 -10.59 0.15
C GLN A 80 -19.78 -9.58 -0.63
N LEU A 81 -19.66 -8.38 -0.08
CA LEU A 81 -19.03 -7.26 -0.78
C LEU A 81 -17.70 -6.83 -0.18
N PHE A 82 -17.54 -6.97 1.14
CA PHE A 82 -16.34 -6.50 1.85
C PHE A 82 -15.69 -7.67 2.55
N TRP A 83 -14.39 -7.83 2.37
CA TRP A 83 -13.62 -8.94 2.92
C TRP A 83 -12.35 -8.41 3.59
N ASP A 84 -12.16 -8.72 4.87
CA ASP A 84 -10.93 -8.45 5.61
C ASP A 84 -10.03 -9.71 5.73
N ASP A 85 -10.53 -10.86 5.27
CA ASP A 85 -9.80 -12.11 5.07
C ASP A 85 -10.43 -12.93 3.92
N MET A 86 -9.90 -14.11 3.65
CA MET A 86 -10.30 -14.96 2.52
C MET A 86 -11.80 -15.34 2.58
N PRO A 87 -12.53 -15.28 1.45
CA PRO A 87 -13.97 -15.57 1.41
C PRO A 87 -14.41 -16.97 1.86
N HIS A 88 -13.51 -17.95 1.83
CA HIS A 88 -13.77 -19.33 2.29
C HIS A 88 -13.39 -19.56 3.76
N ARG A 89 -12.84 -18.54 4.45
CA ARG A 89 -12.35 -18.62 5.84
C ARG A 89 -13.08 -17.69 6.79
N ALA A 90 -13.56 -16.55 6.28
CA ALA A 90 -14.21 -15.52 7.08
C ALA A 90 -15.64 -15.26 6.60
N ALA A 91 -16.42 -14.64 7.48
CA ALA A 91 -17.66 -14.00 7.08
C ALA A 91 -17.35 -12.63 6.45
N PRO A 92 -18.22 -12.12 5.57
CA PRO A 92 -18.08 -10.77 5.02
C PRO A 92 -17.98 -9.70 6.11
N PHE A 93 -17.08 -8.75 5.92
CA PHE A 93 -16.87 -7.64 6.85
C PHE A 93 -18.05 -6.67 6.81
N GLY A 94 -18.63 -6.40 7.98
CA GLY A 94 -19.69 -5.41 8.12
C GLY A 94 -19.14 -3.98 8.08
N LEU A 95 -19.04 -3.35 6.91
CA LEU A 95 -18.51 -1.98 6.75
C LEU A 95 -19.26 -0.93 7.59
N GLN A 96 -20.51 -1.20 7.98
CA GLN A 96 -21.28 -0.36 8.92
C GLN A 96 -20.59 -0.14 10.27
N GLN A 97 -19.65 -1.02 10.65
CA GLN A 97 -18.82 -0.88 11.84
C GLN A 97 -17.82 0.28 11.74
N VAL A 98 -17.62 0.84 10.54
CA VAL A 98 -16.71 1.95 10.27
C VAL A 98 -17.49 3.08 9.58
N PRO A 99 -18.23 3.92 10.33
CA PRO A 99 -19.18 4.89 9.77
C PRO A 99 -18.57 5.84 8.73
N LEU A 100 -17.33 6.28 8.94
CA LEU A 100 -16.62 7.14 7.98
C LEU A 100 -16.42 6.44 6.63
N ALA A 101 -15.88 5.21 6.64
CA ALA A 101 -15.63 4.42 5.44
C ALA A 101 -16.94 4.01 4.74
N ARG A 102 -17.97 3.65 5.52
CA ARG A 102 -19.32 3.37 5.01
C ARG A 102 -19.92 4.58 4.32
N GLY A 103 -19.92 5.73 4.98
CA GLY A 103 -20.53 6.96 4.49
C GLY A 103 -19.86 7.49 3.22
N ILE A 104 -18.53 7.42 3.11
CA ILE A 104 -17.85 7.81 1.88
C ILE A 104 -18.13 6.81 0.74
N TYR A 105 -18.11 5.51 1.03
CA TYR A 105 -18.43 4.47 0.04
C TYR A 105 -19.83 4.70 -0.56
N ASP A 106 -20.83 4.92 0.29
CA ASP A 106 -22.22 5.17 -0.14
C ASP A 106 -22.34 6.37 -1.05
N ARG A 107 -21.68 7.48 -0.70
CA ARG A 107 -21.70 8.70 -1.51
C ARG A 107 -21.07 8.47 -2.89
N ILE A 108 -19.94 7.78 -2.95
CA ILE A 108 -19.25 7.49 -4.22
C ILE A 108 -20.12 6.57 -5.10
N VAL A 109 -20.70 5.52 -4.52
CA VAL A 109 -21.61 4.61 -5.25
C VAL A 109 -22.86 5.36 -5.74
N ALA A 110 -23.45 6.23 -4.93
CA ALA A 110 -24.57 7.07 -5.32
C ALA A 110 -24.19 8.00 -6.49
N ALA A 111 -23.01 8.61 -6.46
CA ALA A 111 -22.47 9.43 -7.56
C ALA A 111 -22.26 8.62 -8.86
N ARG A 112 -22.14 7.29 -8.77
CA ARG A 112 -22.11 6.36 -9.90
C ARG A 112 -23.48 5.76 -10.25
N GLY A 113 -24.56 6.38 -9.79
CA GLY A 113 -25.93 5.94 -10.07
C GLY A 113 -26.28 4.61 -9.41
N GLY A 114 -25.70 4.32 -8.24
CA GLY A 114 -25.94 3.09 -7.49
C GLY A 114 -25.20 1.85 -8.03
N ARG A 115 -24.44 1.99 -9.13
CA ARG A 115 -23.64 0.91 -9.69
C ARG A 115 -22.42 0.68 -8.82
N ARG A 116 -22.11 -0.59 -8.54
CA ARG A 116 -20.95 -0.99 -7.73
C ARG A 116 -19.77 -1.51 -8.56
N GLY A 117 -20.04 -2.07 -9.74
CA GLY A 117 -19.00 -2.70 -10.57
C GLY A 117 -17.85 -1.75 -10.94
N GLY A 118 -16.64 -2.15 -10.56
CA GLY A 118 -15.40 -1.39 -10.82
C GLY A 118 -15.06 -0.35 -9.76
N PHE A 119 -15.69 -0.39 -8.57
CA PHE A 119 -15.17 0.32 -7.41
C PHE A 119 -13.72 -0.12 -7.13
N PHE A 120 -12.92 0.74 -6.49
CA PHE A 120 -11.55 0.43 -6.06
C PHE A 120 -11.46 -0.91 -5.34
N ASP A 121 -10.42 -1.68 -5.64
CA ASP A 121 -10.25 -3.00 -5.05
C ASP A 121 -10.13 -2.96 -3.53
N VAL A 122 -9.40 -2.00 -2.93
CA VAL A 122 -9.23 -1.92 -1.48
C VAL A 122 -9.70 -0.58 -0.93
N LEU A 123 -10.48 -0.64 0.15
CA LEU A 123 -10.84 0.50 0.99
C LEU A 123 -10.22 0.32 2.37
N ALA A 124 -9.34 1.24 2.74
CA ALA A 124 -8.63 1.22 4.02
C ALA A 124 -8.83 2.50 4.82
N TRP A 125 -8.67 2.40 6.14
CA TRP A 125 -8.88 3.51 7.07
C TRP A 125 -7.92 3.47 8.26
N ARG A 126 -7.62 4.63 8.84
CA ARG A 126 -6.88 4.76 10.10
C ARG A 126 -7.26 6.06 10.80
N GLY A 127 -8.01 5.95 11.90
CA GLY A 127 -8.67 7.12 12.48
C GLY A 127 -9.59 7.76 11.43
N ASP A 128 -9.36 9.04 11.14
CA ASP A 128 -10.12 9.80 10.13
C ASP A 128 -9.49 9.76 8.73
N GLU A 129 -8.37 9.05 8.56
CA GLU A 129 -7.73 8.85 7.26
C GLU A 129 -8.43 7.73 6.48
N LEU A 130 -8.59 7.94 5.17
CA LEU A 130 -9.09 6.95 4.22
C LEU A 130 -8.12 6.77 3.07
N ALA A 131 -8.02 5.55 2.55
CA ALA A 131 -7.27 5.22 1.35
C ALA A 131 -8.13 4.33 0.43
N PHE A 132 -8.16 4.68 -0.86
CA PHE A 132 -8.82 3.93 -1.92
C PHE A 132 -7.75 3.45 -2.88
N ILE A 133 -7.66 2.14 -3.06
CA ILE A 133 -6.53 1.52 -3.74
C ILE A 133 -7.07 0.63 -4.85
N GLU A 134 -6.65 0.91 -6.07
CA GLU A 134 -6.83 0.01 -7.21
C GLU A 134 -5.65 -0.98 -7.24
N TYR A 135 -5.93 -2.27 -7.37
CA TYR A 135 -4.91 -3.31 -7.49
C TYR A 135 -4.76 -3.75 -8.95
N LYS A 136 -3.52 -3.98 -9.37
CA LYS A 136 -3.18 -4.53 -10.68
C LYS A 136 -2.23 -5.71 -10.50
N GLY A 137 -2.69 -6.90 -10.87
CA GLY A 137 -1.83 -8.07 -10.97
C GLY A 137 -0.86 -7.96 -12.16
N PRO A 138 0.09 -8.90 -12.30
CA PRO A 138 1.04 -8.90 -13.40
C PRO A 138 0.33 -8.95 -14.76
N GLY A 139 0.57 -7.93 -15.59
CA GLY A 139 0.00 -7.81 -16.93
C GLY A 139 -1.41 -7.21 -16.99
N ASP A 140 -2.01 -6.88 -15.84
CA ASP A 140 -3.28 -6.17 -15.80
C ASP A 140 -3.14 -4.76 -16.35
N ARG A 141 -4.20 -4.30 -17.02
CA ARG A 141 -4.26 -2.97 -17.64
C ARG A 141 -5.40 -2.16 -17.01
N PRO A 142 -5.30 -0.83 -17.01
CA PRO A 142 -6.39 0.04 -16.60
C PRO A 142 -7.69 -0.28 -17.36
N ASN A 143 -8.77 -0.44 -16.61
CA ASN A 143 -10.12 -0.60 -17.09
C ASN A 143 -10.72 0.76 -17.47
N ARG A 144 -11.54 0.78 -18.54
CA ARG A 144 -12.25 1.98 -19.02
C ARG A 144 -13.12 2.68 -17.96
N ASN A 145 -13.51 1.98 -16.91
CA ASN A 145 -14.36 2.51 -15.84
C ASN A 145 -13.58 3.24 -14.74
N GLU A 146 -12.27 3.00 -14.60
CA GLU A 146 -11.44 3.57 -13.52
C GLU A 146 -11.47 5.11 -13.49
N PRO A 147 -11.32 5.85 -14.63
CA PRO A 147 -11.38 7.31 -14.59
C PRO A 147 -12.71 7.84 -14.05
N ALA A 148 -13.79 7.11 -14.31
CA ALA A 148 -15.13 7.50 -13.88
C ALA A 148 -15.35 7.27 -12.38
N TRP A 149 -14.70 6.27 -11.80
CA TRP A 149 -14.67 6.01 -10.36
C TRP A 149 -13.76 7.00 -9.61
N LEU A 150 -12.60 7.32 -10.17
CA LEU A 150 -11.73 8.40 -9.68
C LEU A 150 -12.49 9.74 -9.64
N ALA A 151 -13.15 10.12 -10.73
CA ALA A 151 -13.95 11.34 -10.79
C ALA A 151 -15.07 11.37 -9.73
N ALA A 152 -15.76 10.25 -9.53
CA ALA A 152 -16.79 10.15 -8.50
C ALA A 152 -16.21 10.32 -7.08
N ALA A 153 -15.08 9.67 -6.77
CA ALA A 153 -14.41 9.81 -5.49
C ALA A 153 -14.04 11.27 -5.18
N LEU A 154 -13.42 11.95 -6.16
CA LEU A 154 -13.06 13.37 -6.04
C LEU A 154 -14.30 14.26 -5.82
N SER A 155 -15.39 14.01 -6.56
CA SER A 155 -16.65 14.75 -6.40
C SER A 155 -17.30 14.57 -5.02
N CYS A 156 -16.98 13.48 -4.33
CA CYS A 156 -17.42 13.20 -2.96
C CYS A 156 -16.46 13.72 -1.89
N GLY A 157 -15.41 14.47 -2.27
CA GLY A 157 -14.46 15.08 -1.35
C GLY A 157 -13.30 14.17 -0.94
N VAL A 158 -13.06 13.06 -1.66
CA VAL A 158 -11.82 12.29 -1.49
C VAL A 158 -10.67 13.10 -2.09
N ALA A 159 -9.60 13.34 -1.32
CA ALA A 159 -8.43 14.03 -1.83
C ALA A 159 -7.61 13.12 -2.75
N PRO A 160 -6.92 13.64 -3.78
CA PRO A 160 -6.03 12.84 -4.63
C PRO A 160 -4.97 12.05 -3.85
N ALA A 161 -4.50 12.59 -2.72
CA ALA A 161 -3.54 11.93 -1.84
C ALA A 161 -4.10 10.69 -1.10
N GLN A 162 -5.40 10.41 -1.24
CA GLN A 162 -6.09 9.24 -0.70
C GLN A 162 -6.41 8.21 -1.78
N LEU A 163 -6.06 8.49 -3.04
CA LEU A 163 -6.28 7.62 -4.19
C LEU A 163 -4.95 7.01 -4.63
N PHE A 164 -4.90 5.69 -4.72
CA PHE A 164 -3.68 4.95 -4.99
C PHE A 164 -3.91 3.87 -6.05
N CYS A 165 -2.84 3.53 -6.77
CA CYS A 165 -2.75 2.35 -7.59
C CYS A 165 -1.61 1.47 -7.04
N VAL A 166 -1.81 0.16 -6.94
CA VAL A 166 -0.77 -0.79 -6.58
C VAL A 166 -0.62 -1.78 -7.72
N SER A 167 0.52 -1.75 -8.41
CA SER A 167 0.88 -2.75 -9.41
C SER A 167 1.83 -3.79 -8.83
N ALA A 168 1.51 -5.06 -9.05
CA ALA A 168 2.27 -6.19 -8.55
C ALA A 168 3.08 -6.89 -9.63
N THR A 169 4.29 -7.33 -9.27
CA THR A 169 5.07 -8.35 -9.95
C THR A 169 5.20 -9.57 -9.05
N PHE A 170 5.32 -10.76 -9.62
CA PHE A 170 5.51 -11.99 -8.86
C PHE A 170 6.96 -12.46 -8.89
N ALA A 171 7.58 -12.53 -7.71
CA ALA A 171 8.90 -13.11 -7.54
C ALA A 171 8.86 -14.61 -7.91
N GLY A 172 9.88 -15.09 -8.61
CA GLY A 172 9.98 -16.50 -9.01
C GLY A 172 9.41 -16.86 -10.38
N THR A 173 8.98 -15.88 -11.19
CA THR A 173 8.65 -16.10 -12.60
C THR A 173 9.67 -15.48 -13.55
N ALA A 174 10.71 -16.26 -13.91
CA ALA A 174 11.16 -16.19 -15.30
C ALA A 174 9.98 -16.73 -16.13
N LEU A 175 9.21 -15.85 -16.78
CA LEU A 175 8.15 -16.28 -17.68
C LEU A 175 8.77 -17.05 -18.85
N PRO A 176 8.37 -18.30 -19.14
CA PRO A 176 8.42 -18.77 -20.52
C PRO A 176 7.40 -17.96 -21.31
N GLN A 177 7.85 -17.46 -22.46
CA GLN A 177 6.98 -16.82 -23.44
C GLN A 177 5.79 -17.72 -23.82
N ALA A 178 4.68 -17.05 -24.12
CA ALA A 178 3.58 -17.46 -24.99
C ALA A 178 3.23 -18.96 -25.07
N ARG A 179 2.02 -19.28 -24.62
CA ARG A 179 1.28 -20.53 -24.88
C ARG A 179 1.55 -21.08 -26.29
N ASP A 180 2.25 -22.20 -26.40
CA ASP A 180 2.03 -23.12 -27.50
C ASP A 180 1.08 -24.22 -27.04
N ARG A 181 -0.07 -24.28 -27.72
CA ARG A 181 -1.05 -25.34 -27.58
C ARG A 181 -0.55 -26.54 -28.37
N ARG A 182 0.07 -27.51 -27.71
CA ARG A 182 0.08 -28.92 -28.16
C ARG A 182 0.67 -29.85 -27.10
N ASN A 183 -0.06 -30.96 -26.89
CA ASN A 183 0.36 -32.27 -26.33
C ASN A 183 0.11 -32.62 -24.85
N ARG A 184 -1.00 -33.36 -24.69
CA ARG A 184 -1.27 -34.61 -23.93
C ARG A 184 -0.21 -35.18 -22.94
N VAL A 185 -0.75 -35.50 -21.75
CA VAL A 185 -0.35 -36.36 -20.61
C VAL A 185 -0.19 -37.85 -21.08
N PRO A 186 0.62 -38.78 -20.45
CA PRO A 186 0.39 -39.23 -19.07
C PRO A 186 1.47 -39.84 -18.13
N LYS A 187 1.17 -39.67 -16.82
CA LYS A 187 1.30 -40.52 -15.59
C LYS A 187 2.64 -41.16 -15.16
N ALA A 188 3.03 -40.93 -13.89
CA ALA A 188 3.12 -41.93 -12.79
C ALA A 188 3.66 -41.34 -11.46
N SER A 189 3.18 -41.86 -10.32
CA SER A 189 3.52 -41.56 -8.91
C SER A 189 4.66 -42.46 -8.37
N PRO A 190 4.94 -42.58 -7.05
CA PRO A 190 5.37 -41.59 -6.03
C PRO A 190 6.70 -42.01 -5.32
N SER A 191 7.38 -41.13 -4.59
CA SER A 191 8.28 -41.56 -3.50
C SER A 191 8.46 -40.52 -2.39
N ARG A 192 8.76 -41.05 -1.21
CA ARG A 192 8.78 -40.45 0.13
C ARG A 192 10.12 -39.79 0.47
N GLY A 193 10.08 -38.86 1.43
CA GLY A 193 11.10 -38.71 2.47
C GLY A 193 11.91 -37.42 2.43
N SER A 194 11.76 -36.57 3.45
CA SER A 194 12.81 -36.22 4.41
C SER A 194 12.49 -34.91 5.13
N ALA A 195 12.96 -34.87 6.38
CA ALA A 195 12.82 -33.82 7.38
C ALA A 195 13.72 -32.60 7.15
N ASP A 196 13.56 -31.63 8.05
CA ASP A 196 14.34 -30.41 8.31
C ASP A 196 14.15 -29.26 7.29
N THR A 197 14.11 -27.98 7.65
CA THR A 197 14.66 -27.25 8.80
C THR A 197 13.79 -26.01 9.00
N ALA A 198 13.68 -25.54 10.23
CA ALA A 198 13.18 -24.22 10.57
C ALA A 198 13.89 -23.14 9.73
N GLY A 199 13.11 -22.35 9.00
CA GLY A 199 13.56 -21.19 8.26
C GLY A 199 12.72 -19.98 8.63
N THR A 200 13.17 -19.23 9.63
CA THR A 200 12.66 -17.88 9.91
C THR A 200 12.95 -17.00 8.70
N ILE A 201 11.93 -16.68 7.90
CA ILE A 201 12.04 -15.69 6.81
C ILE A 201 11.20 -14.49 7.21
N GLY A 202 11.88 -13.46 7.70
CA GLY A 202 11.29 -12.16 7.96
C GLY A 202 11.05 -11.44 6.64
N VAL A 203 9.78 -11.23 6.28
CA VAL A 203 9.40 -10.30 5.21
C VAL A 203 8.91 -9.01 5.87
N VAL A 204 9.78 -8.01 5.86
CA VAL A 204 9.39 -6.61 6.06
C VAL A 204 9.15 -6.05 4.66
N PRO A 205 7.95 -5.57 4.33
CA PRO A 205 7.76 -4.77 3.15
C PRO A 205 8.51 -3.46 3.36
N THR A 206 9.75 -3.39 2.89
CA THR A 206 10.44 -2.14 2.66
C THR A 206 9.83 -1.49 1.42
N PHE A 207 9.08 -0.41 1.62
CA PHE A 207 8.80 0.55 0.56
C PHE A 207 10.14 1.06 0.01
N PRO A 208 10.49 0.84 -1.27
CA PRO A 208 11.79 1.25 -1.78
C PRO A 208 11.85 2.77 -1.93
N SER A 209 12.71 3.35 -1.09
CA SER A 209 13.56 4.49 -1.38
C SER A 209 14.19 4.30 -2.78
N SER A 210 13.88 5.19 -3.72
CA SER A 210 14.45 5.21 -5.06
C SER A 210 15.98 5.44 -5.06
N ARG A 211 16.75 4.49 -5.59
CA ARG A 211 18.12 4.71 -6.14
C ARG A 211 17.98 5.22 -7.59
N THR A 212 18.74 6.13 -8.17
CA THR A 212 19.62 7.25 -7.79
C THR A 212 19.89 7.96 -9.14
N PRO A 213 19.76 9.29 -9.28
CA PRO A 213 20.69 10.02 -10.11
C PRO A 213 21.92 10.34 -9.26
N THR A 214 23.10 10.06 -9.78
CA THR A 214 24.38 10.44 -9.16
C THR A 214 24.40 11.95 -8.94
N MET A 215 24.08 12.42 -7.73
CA MET A 215 24.29 13.82 -7.36
C MET A 215 25.75 13.98 -6.95
N SER A 216 26.51 14.55 -7.89
CA SER A 216 27.73 15.29 -7.62
C SER A 216 27.56 16.20 -6.39
N GLN A 217 28.56 16.17 -5.51
CA GLN A 217 28.76 16.95 -4.31
C GLN A 217 28.03 18.32 -4.30
N LYS A 218 26.86 18.41 -3.68
CA LYS A 218 26.23 19.71 -3.35
C LYS A 218 25.58 19.66 -1.97
N LYS A 219 26.17 20.44 -1.05
CA LYS A 219 25.72 20.91 0.27
C LYS A 219 24.68 20.05 1.00
N GLU A 220 25.11 19.52 2.14
CA GLU A 220 24.27 18.89 3.16
C GLU A 220 23.01 19.72 3.48
N PRO A 221 21.80 19.10 3.55
CA PRO A 221 20.55 19.84 3.70
C PRO A 221 20.46 20.57 5.05
N VAL A 222 20.17 21.87 5.00
CA VAL A 222 20.13 22.80 6.16
C VAL A 222 19.20 22.31 7.28
N HIS A 223 18.11 21.64 6.92
CA HIS A 223 17.08 21.18 7.86
C HIS A 223 17.53 19.94 8.65
N ARG A 224 18.37 19.07 8.06
CA ARG A 224 19.08 18.01 8.79
C ARG A 224 19.89 18.60 9.92
N ARG A 225 20.68 19.63 9.64
CA ARG A 225 21.54 20.28 10.65
C ARG A 225 20.71 20.91 11.77
N LYS A 226 19.62 21.62 11.45
CA LYS A 226 18.74 22.22 12.48
C LYS A 226 18.11 21.17 13.39
N ILE A 227 17.57 20.09 12.83
CA ILE A 227 16.98 18.98 13.59
C ILE A 227 18.07 18.25 14.37
N SER A 228 19.23 17.98 13.75
CA SER A 228 20.37 17.35 14.41
C SER A 228 20.90 18.20 15.57
N SER A 229 21.05 19.52 15.42
CA SER A 229 21.46 20.42 16.49
C SER A 229 20.43 20.47 17.62
N ALA A 230 19.14 20.47 17.31
CA ALA A 230 18.08 20.44 18.32
C ALA A 230 18.03 19.10 19.09
N LEU A 231 18.44 17.99 18.49
CA LEU A 231 18.26 16.64 19.03
C LEU A 231 19.54 15.98 19.55
N GLN A 232 20.70 16.26 18.94
CA GLN A 232 22.00 15.72 19.35
C GLN A 232 22.54 16.38 20.62
N ALA A 233 22.19 17.64 20.87
CA ALA A 233 22.71 18.39 22.01
C ALA A 233 22.24 17.84 23.38
N THR A 234 21.32 16.87 23.42
CA THR A 234 20.65 16.53 24.69
C THR A 234 20.43 15.03 24.92
N HIS A 235 20.42 14.16 23.89
CA HIS A 235 19.98 12.75 24.09
C HIS A 235 20.71 11.64 23.31
N GLY A 236 21.76 11.93 22.52
CA GLY A 236 22.54 10.88 21.82
C GLY A 236 21.84 10.24 20.61
N TRP A 237 20.98 11.00 19.93
CA TRP A 237 20.12 10.51 18.85
C TRP A 237 20.83 10.48 17.49
N SER A 238 20.48 9.49 16.65
CA SER A 238 20.97 9.41 15.27
C SER A 238 19.99 10.13 14.34
N VAL A 239 20.46 11.19 13.67
CA VAL A 239 19.70 11.93 12.66
C VAL A 239 20.30 11.70 11.27
N ARG A 240 19.50 11.21 10.33
CA ARG A 240 19.90 10.95 8.94
C ARG A 240 18.95 11.64 7.99
N THR A 241 19.44 11.94 6.79
CA THR A 241 18.56 12.37 5.69
C THR A 241 18.50 11.26 4.67
N ASN A 242 17.28 10.91 4.29
CA ASN A 242 17.02 9.83 3.36
C ASN A 242 17.08 10.39 1.94
N VAL A 243 17.20 9.51 0.93
CA VAL A 243 17.29 9.92 -0.48
C VAL A 243 16.08 10.72 -0.96
N ASP A 244 14.92 10.50 -0.33
CA ASP A 244 13.65 11.17 -0.62
C ASP A 244 13.53 12.53 0.11
N GLY A 245 14.61 13.04 0.69
CA GLY A 245 14.67 14.36 1.34
C GLY A 245 14.11 14.39 2.77
N TYR A 246 13.57 13.29 3.28
CA TYR A 246 13.06 13.20 4.65
C TYR A 246 14.19 13.15 5.68
N VAL A 247 13.92 13.68 6.87
CA VAL A 247 14.82 13.55 8.02
C VAL A 247 14.35 12.42 8.91
N GLU A 248 15.19 11.41 9.07
CA GLU A 248 14.95 10.26 9.93
C GLU A 248 15.65 10.43 11.27
N VAL A 249 14.90 10.23 12.36
CA VAL A 249 15.42 10.28 13.73
C VAL A 249 15.29 8.90 14.35
N THR A 250 16.40 8.40 14.87
CA THR A 250 16.49 7.11 15.57
C THR A 250 16.90 7.37 17.04
N PRO A 251 16.16 6.83 18.02
CA PRO A 251 16.49 6.95 19.42
C PRO A 251 17.71 6.08 19.78
N PRO A 252 18.37 6.36 20.90
CA PRO A 252 19.39 5.49 21.47
C PRO A 252 18.73 4.22 21.99
N ARG A 253 19.52 3.14 22.04
CA ARG A 253 19.08 1.88 22.64
C ARG A 253 18.57 2.13 24.07
N GLY A 254 17.36 1.65 24.36
CA GLY A 254 16.75 1.76 25.69
C GLY A 254 15.95 3.04 25.96
N ALA A 255 15.79 3.94 24.98
CA ALA A 255 14.85 5.05 25.12
C ALA A 255 13.41 4.54 25.26
N ARG A 256 12.62 5.18 26.14
CA ARG A 256 11.17 4.92 26.25
C ARG A 256 10.44 5.63 25.10
N ASP A 257 9.50 4.92 24.47
CA ASP A 257 8.80 5.38 23.26
C ASP A 257 8.07 6.72 23.47
N ASP A 258 7.40 6.91 24.61
CA ASP A 258 6.65 8.14 24.90
C ASP A 258 7.55 9.37 25.06
N ALA A 259 8.70 9.19 25.73
CA ALA A 259 9.69 10.25 25.92
C ALA A 259 10.33 10.63 24.58
N PHE A 260 10.68 9.63 23.77
CA PHE A 260 11.17 9.83 22.41
C PHE A 260 10.13 10.58 21.55
N ALA A 261 8.85 10.20 21.65
CA ALA A 261 7.77 10.82 20.90
C ALA A 261 7.50 12.28 21.27
N ALA A 262 7.42 12.59 22.56
CA ALA A 262 7.22 13.95 23.03
C ALA A 262 8.38 14.86 22.62
N GLN A 263 9.62 14.38 22.75
CA GLN A 263 10.82 15.16 22.46
C GLN A 263 11.03 15.42 20.97
N VAL A 264 10.76 14.43 20.10
CA VAL A 264 10.74 14.64 18.64
C VAL A 264 9.67 15.66 18.26
N ARG A 265 8.44 15.52 18.76
CA ARG A 265 7.35 16.45 18.45
C ARG A 265 7.71 17.86 18.88
N ALA A 266 8.22 18.05 20.11
CA ALA A 266 8.65 19.35 20.61
C ALA A 266 9.74 19.99 19.72
N ALA A 267 10.74 19.23 19.28
CA ALA A 267 11.79 19.73 18.40
C ALA A 267 11.28 20.11 17.00
N VAL A 268 10.40 19.30 16.43
CA VAL A 268 9.80 19.52 15.10
C VAL A 268 8.82 20.71 15.13
N THR A 269 8.05 20.84 16.21
CA THR A 269 7.18 22.00 16.52
C THR A 269 7.99 23.28 16.66
N ALA A 270 9.04 23.27 17.48
CA ALA A 270 9.90 24.45 17.69
C ALA A 270 10.57 24.94 16.40
N LEU A 271 10.77 24.05 15.43
CA LEU A 271 11.33 24.36 14.12
C LEU A 271 10.26 24.72 13.06
N GLY A 272 8.98 24.71 13.42
CA GLY A 272 7.87 25.10 12.54
C GLY A 272 7.46 24.05 11.51
N TYR A 273 7.65 22.76 11.78
CA TYR A 273 7.29 21.65 10.86
C TYR A 273 6.01 20.91 11.27
N GLU A 274 5.14 21.54 12.05
CA GLU A 274 3.87 20.98 12.54
C GLU A 274 2.95 20.56 11.37
N PRO A 275 2.47 19.30 11.21
CA PRO A 275 2.49 18.12 12.07
C PRO A 275 3.05 16.87 11.33
N GLN A 276 4.14 17.02 10.57
CA GLN A 276 4.48 16.05 9.51
C GLN A 276 5.43 14.92 9.95
N VAL A 277 5.09 14.31 11.09
CA VAL A 277 5.89 13.26 11.73
C VAL A 277 5.23 11.90 11.50
N SER A 278 5.90 11.02 10.75
CA SER A 278 5.48 9.64 10.57
C SER A 278 6.31 8.72 11.46
N TRP A 279 5.63 7.96 12.31
CA TRP A 279 6.24 6.95 13.19
C TRP A 279 6.34 5.63 12.45
N PHE A 280 7.45 4.92 12.60
CA PHE A 280 7.60 3.59 12.05
C PHE A 280 8.57 2.75 12.88
N ARG A 281 8.51 1.43 12.73
CA ARG A 281 9.41 0.51 13.43
C ARG A 281 10.33 -0.16 12.43
N ARG A 282 11.63 -0.19 12.71
CA ARG A 282 12.60 -0.96 11.93
C ARG A 282 12.46 -2.45 12.23
N SER A 283 13.04 -3.29 11.37
CA SER A 283 13.06 -4.75 11.51
C SER A 283 13.69 -5.23 12.82
N ASP A 284 14.59 -4.44 13.41
CA ASP A 284 15.22 -4.69 14.71
C ASP A 284 14.36 -4.24 15.91
N GLY A 285 13.12 -3.80 15.67
CA GLY A 285 12.20 -3.32 16.70
C GLY A 285 12.43 -1.86 17.12
N THR A 286 13.42 -1.16 16.55
CA THR A 286 13.72 0.22 16.90
C THR A 286 12.63 1.16 16.39
N HIS A 287 12.03 1.93 17.29
CA HIS A 287 11.10 3.00 16.93
C HIS A 287 11.87 4.12 16.24
N CYS A 288 11.40 4.54 15.08
CA CYS A 288 12.00 5.59 14.30
C CYS A 288 10.95 6.62 13.93
N VAL A 289 11.42 7.81 13.60
CA VAL A 289 10.57 8.88 13.11
C VAL A 289 11.06 9.38 11.77
N ARG A 290 10.10 9.78 10.93
CA ARG A 290 10.38 10.47 9.68
C ARG A 290 9.71 11.83 9.71
N VAL A 291 10.48 12.87 9.48
CA VAL A 291 10.03 14.27 9.43
C VAL A 291 10.07 14.74 7.99
N ARG A 292 8.94 15.22 7.47
CA ARG A 292 8.90 15.95 6.19
C ARG A 292 9.39 17.38 6.42
N THR A 293 10.41 17.79 5.68
CA THR A 293 10.91 19.18 5.74
C THR A 293 10.30 20.00 4.60
N PRO A 294 10.35 21.34 4.67
CA PRO A 294 9.96 22.20 3.55
C PRO A 294 10.67 21.86 2.23
N GLU A 295 11.93 21.39 2.26
CA GLU A 295 12.60 20.87 1.05
C GLU A 295 11.98 19.57 0.56
N THR A 296 11.61 18.65 1.45
CA THR A 296 10.89 17.43 1.08
C THR A 296 9.58 17.80 0.38
N ILE A 297 8.82 18.75 0.97
CA ILE A 297 7.58 19.26 0.39
C ILE A 297 7.86 19.89 -0.98
N ALA A 298 8.84 20.80 -1.07
CA ALA A 298 9.21 21.48 -2.31
C ALA A 298 9.85 20.56 -3.36
N GLN A 299 10.46 19.43 -2.99
CA GLN A 299 10.96 18.40 -3.92
C GLN A 299 9.83 17.54 -4.45
N ILE A 300 8.90 17.13 -3.57
CA ILE A 300 7.65 16.49 -3.96
C ILE A 300 6.89 17.42 -4.91
N ASP A 301 6.85 18.72 -4.66
CA ASP A 301 6.20 19.71 -5.51
C ASP A 301 6.94 19.95 -6.83
N ARG A 302 8.27 20.06 -6.83
CA ARG A 302 9.07 20.23 -8.05
C ARG A 302 9.08 18.98 -8.94
N GLY A 303 8.94 17.80 -8.37
CA GLY A 303 8.69 16.55 -9.10
C GLY A 303 7.35 16.55 -9.84
N ARG A 304 6.40 17.43 -9.51
CA ARG A 304 5.11 17.63 -10.22
C ARG A 304 5.22 18.52 -11.45
N HIS A 305 6.37 19.21 -11.67
CA HIS A 305 6.56 20.20 -12.73
C HIS A 305 7.57 19.80 -13.83
N ARG A 306 8.18 18.62 -13.74
CA ARG A 306 8.99 18.05 -14.83
C ARG A 306 8.34 16.76 -15.31
N VAL A 307 7.50 16.89 -16.33
CA VAL A 307 7.37 16.12 -17.57
C VAL A 307 6.27 16.81 -18.38
#